data_AF-A0A7C1WD42-F1
#
_entry.id   AF-A0A7C1WD42-F1
#
_cell.length_a   1.000
_cell.length_b   1.000
_cell.length_c   1.000
_cell.angle_alpha   90.00
_cell.angle_beta   90.00
_cell.angle_gamma   90.00
#
_symmetry.space_group_name_H-M   'P 1'
#
loop_
_entity.id
_entity.type
_entity.pdbx_description
1 polymer ?
#
loop_
_entity_poly.entity_id
_entity_poly.type
_entity_poly.pdbx_seq_one_letter_code
_entity_poly.pdbx_strand_id
1 'polypeptide(L)'
;MESHTLITALQNRAIYDHTVSEFELIETHCAWVLLTGEYAYKIKKPLNLGFLDFSTVAKRRHVCEEELRLNRRLAAPLYLEVVAITGSQEAPQLNGQGKVIEYAIKMRQFERGMTFDLLIKQGGLTTDHIDELATRVATFHQSLEGAAHNTLFGSPAAIHQPMLANFSQLTTTLPDN
;
A
#
# COMPACT_ATOMS: atom_id res chain seq x y z
N MET A 1 -0.36 -10.46 16.88
CA MET A 1 0.82 -11.29 17.16
C MET A 1 1.35 -11.92 15.88
N GLU A 2 0.54 -12.73 15.19
CA GLU A 2 0.94 -13.44 13.95
C GLU A 2 1.56 -12.56 12.85
N SER A 3 0.92 -11.46 12.46
CA SER A 3 1.48 -10.63 11.37
C SER A 3 2.82 -9.98 11.71
N HIS A 4 3.11 -9.70 12.98
CA HIS A 4 4.44 -9.20 13.37
C HIS A 4 5.51 -10.27 13.24
N THR A 5 5.19 -11.55 13.48
CA THR A 5 6.12 -12.67 13.24
C THR A 5 6.53 -12.71 11.78
N LEU A 6 5.56 -12.64 10.87
CA LEU A 6 5.82 -12.63 9.42
C LEU A 6 6.72 -11.46 9.00
N ILE A 7 6.39 -10.23 9.40
CA ILE A 7 7.17 -9.05 9.03
C ILE A 7 8.59 -9.10 9.61
N THR A 8 8.76 -9.67 10.81
CA THR A 8 10.08 -9.90 11.40
C THR A 8 10.87 -10.93 10.60
N ALA A 9 10.26 -12.06 10.24
CA ALA A 9 10.92 -13.12 9.49
C ALA A 9 11.29 -12.70 8.06
N LEU A 10 10.52 -11.81 7.45
CA LEU A 10 10.85 -11.20 6.15
C LEU A 10 12.13 -10.34 6.20
N GLN A 11 12.61 -9.90 7.37
CA GLN A 11 13.88 -9.18 7.51
C GLN A 11 15.09 -10.13 7.48
N ASN A 12 15.13 -11.02 6.50
CA ASN A 12 16.20 -11.97 6.24
C ASN A 12 16.66 -11.84 4.78
N ARG A 13 17.93 -11.49 4.57
CA ARG A 13 18.50 -11.25 3.23
C ARG A 13 18.41 -12.47 2.31
N ALA A 14 18.41 -13.69 2.86
CA ALA A 14 18.35 -14.92 2.08
C ALA A 14 17.01 -15.15 1.36
N ILE A 15 15.97 -14.38 1.69
CA ILE A 15 14.63 -14.48 1.10
C ILE A 15 14.54 -13.76 -0.27
N TYR A 16 15.44 -12.81 -0.52
CA TYR A 16 15.36 -11.90 -1.67
C TYR A 16 16.29 -12.34 -2.80
N ASP A 17 15.83 -12.15 -4.04
CA ASP A 17 16.57 -12.44 -5.27
C ASP A 17 17.53 -11.31 -5.68
N HIS A 18 17.65 -10.28 -4.85
CA HIS A 18 18.50 -9.12 -5.06
C HIS A 18 19.32 -8.83 -3.80
N THR A 19 20.35 -8.00 -3.94
CA THR A 19 21.12 -7.53 -2.77
C THR A 19 20.24 -6.66 -1.89
N VAL A 20 20.22 -6.97 -0.59
CA VAL A 20 19.56 -6.16 0.44
C VAL A 20 20.63 -5.41 1.23
N SER A 21 20.69 -4.08 1.07
CA SER A 21 21.66 -3.25 1.81
C SER A 21 21.27 -3.16 3.28
N GLU A 22 20.01 -2.82 3.55
CA GLU A 22 19.45 -2.61 4.89
C GLU A 22 17.96 -2.98 4.91
N PHE A 23 17.41 -3.13 6.11
CA PHE A 23 15.97 -3.25 6.31
C PHE A 23 15.47 -2.02 7.07
N GLU A 24 14.47 -1.35 6.52
CA GLU A 24 13.71 -0.32 7.23
C GLU A 24 12.22 -0.65 7.12
N LEU A 25 11.52 -0.69 8.26
CA LEU A 25 10.09 -0.94 8.30
C LEU A 25 9.33 0.37 8.50
N ILE A 26 8.51 0.73 7.51
CA ILE A 26 7.55 1.82 7.62
C ILE A 26 6.17 1.23 7.88
N GLU A 27 5.56 1.63 8.98
CA GLU A 27 4.22 1.20 9.33
C GLU A 27 3.20 2.30 9.09
N THR A 28 2.16 1.96 8.34
CA THR A 28 0.98 2.81 8.12
C THR A 28 -0.22 2.24 8.86
N HIS A 29 -1.36 2.91 8.82
CA HIS A 29 -2.60 2.41 9.41
C HIS A 29 -3.06 1.06 8.81
N CYS A 30 -2.81 0.78 7.52
CA CYS A 30 -3.34 -0.40 6.82
C CYS A 30 -2.29 -1.29 6.13
N ALA A 31 -1.01 -0.92 6.18
CA ALA A 31 0.07 -1.68 5.55
C ALA A 31 1.40 -1.51 6.29
N TRP A 32 2.27 -2.50 6.10
CA TRP A 32 3.71 -2.42 6.34
C TRP A 32 4.41 -2.21 5.00
N VAL A 33 5.44 -1.36 4.96
CA VAL A 33 6.32 -1.19 3.82
C VAL A 33 7.74 -1.50 4.28
N LEU A 34 8.28 -2.60 3.78
CA LEU A 34 9.62 -3.06 4.08
C LEU A 34 10.57 -2.59 2.98
N LEU A 35 11.47 -1.68 3.33
CA LEU A 35 12.53 -1.15 2.47
C LEU A 35 13.73 -2.08 2.52
N THR A 36 14.32 -2.36 1.36
CA THR A 36 15.42 -3.34 1.20
C THR A 36 16.62 -2.77 0.44
N GLY A 37 16.64 -1.46 0.18
CA GLY A 37 17.67 -0.77 -0.59
C GLY A 37 17.17 -0.41 -1.99
N GLU A 38 17.25 -1.36 -2.93
CA GLU A 38 16.78 -1.13 -4.32
C GLU A 38 15.25 -1.28 -4.45
N TYR A 39 14.65 -2.16 -3.66
CA TYR A 39 13.23 -2.48 -3.72
C TYR A 39 12.52 -2.21 -2.39
N ALA A 40 11.20 -2.04 -2.46
CA ALA A 40 10.31 -1.95 -1.33
C ALA A 40 9.18 -2.96 -1.48
N TYR A 41 8.76 -3.55 -0.37
CA TYR A 41 7.71 -4.56 -0.32
C TYR A 41 6.58 -4.07 0.56
N LYS A 42 5.40 -3.86 -0.02
CA LYS A 42 4.21 -3.40 0.71
C LYS A 42 3.27 -4.56 1.01
N ILE A 43 3.02 -4.81 2.29
CA ILE A 43 2.18 -5.89 2.82
C ILE A 43 0.96 -5.29 3.51
N LYS A 44 -0.25 -5.74 3.18
CA LYS A 44 -1.50 -5.25 3.78
C LYS A 44 -1.70 -5.88 5.16
N LYS A 45 -2.17 -5.08 6.13
CA LYS A 45 -2.54 -5.58 7.46
C LYS A 45 -3.84 -6.40 7.38
N PRO A 46 -3.98 -7.50 8.15
CA PRO A 46 -5.19 -8.32 8.12
C PRO A 46 -6.29 -7.69 8.99
N LEU A 47 -6.91 -6.62 8.49
CA LEU A 47 -7.92 -5.86 9.21
C LEU A 47 -9.17 -5.63 8.37
N ASN A 48 -10.27 -5.25 9.02
CA ASN A 48 -11.47 -4.79 8.35
C ASN A 48 -11.87 -3.48 9.02
N LEU A 49 -11.93 -2.38 8.25
CA LEU A 49 -12.34 -1.04 8.71
C LEU A 49 -13.79 -0.67 8.36
N GLY A 50 -14.59 -1.64 7.88
CA GLY A 50 -15.95 -1.43 7.37
C GLY A 50 -15.97 -0.87 5.95
N PHE A 51 -15.21 0.20 5.68
CA PHE A 51 -15.01 0.74 4.33
C PHE A 51 -13.84 0.09 3.56
N LEU A 52 -13.03 -0.71 4.26
CA LEU A 52 -11.85 -1.39 3.72
C LEU A 52 -11.73 -2.78 4.34
N ASP A 53 -11.75 -3.83 3.54
CA ASP A 53 -11.73 -5.20 4.04
C ASP A 53 -10.52 -5.99 3.53
N PHE A 54 -9.54 -6.17 4.42
CA PHE A 54 -8.32 -6.95 4.22
C PHE A 54 -8.31 -8.21 5.10
N SER A 55 -9.47 -8.66 5.57
CA SER A 55 -9.59 -9.75 6.55
C SER A 55 -9.02 -11.08 6.07
N THR A 56 -9.11 -11.38 4.77
CA THR A 56 -8.65 -12.65 4.19
C THR A 56 -7.46 -12.45 3.25
N VAL A 57 -6.62 -13.48 3.11
CA VAL A 57 -5.51 -13.51 2.15
C VAL A 57 -6.00 -13.25 0.73
N ALA A 58 -7.16 -13.79 0.35
CA ALA A 58 -7.76 -13.56 -0.97
C ALA A 58 -8.15 -12.09 -1.20
N LYS A 59 -8.72 -11.41 -0.19
CA LYS A 59 -9.03 -9.99 -0.27
C LYS A 59 -7.77 -9.14 -0.37
N ARG A 60 -6.73 -9.47 0.40
CA ARG A 60 -5.43 -8.78 0.33
C ARG A 60 -4.76 -8.96 -1.02
N ARG A 61 -4.81 -10.15 -1.61
CA ARG A 61 -4.36 -10.40 -2.99
C ARG A 61 -5.05 -9.47 -3.98
N HIS A 62 -6.39 -9.48 -3.97
CA HIS A 62 -7.19 -8.67 -4.90
C HIS A 62 -6.84 -7.18 -4.79
N VAL A 63 -6.69 -6.66 -3.57
CA VAL A 63 -6.33 -5.26 -3.35
C VAL A 63 -4.89 -4.96 -3.79
N CYS A 64 -3.94 -5.89 -3.59
CA CYS A 64 -2.59 -5.73 -4.11
C CYS A 64 -2.57 -5.68 -5.65
N GLU A 65 -3.35 -6.53 -6.31
CA GLU A 65 -3.51 -6.56 -7.77
C GLU A 65 -4.15 -5.25 -8.28
N GLU A 66 -5.20 -4.75 -7.61
CA GLU A 66 -5.83 -3.48 -7.96
C GLU A 66 -4.92 -2.27 -7.70
N GLU A 67 -4.16 -2.27 -6.59
CA GLU A 67 -3.18 -1.21 -6.32
C GLU A 67 -2.10 -1.18 -7.40
N LEU A 68 -1.58 -2.34 -7.81
CA LEU A 68 -0.63 -2.45 -8.92
C LEU A 68 -1.24 -1.92 -10.22
N ARG A 69 -2.45 -2.40 -10.59
CA ARG A 69 -3.14 -2.01 -11.82
C ARG A 69 -3.39 -0.49 -11.88
N LEU A 70 -3.89 0.08 -10.78
CA LEU A 70 -4.25 1.50 -10.72
C LEU A 70 -3.03 2.41 -10.70
N ASN A 71 -1.99 2.07 -9.93
CA ASN A 71 -0.83 2.94 -9.76
C ASN A 71 0.13 2.88 -10.94
N ARG A 72 0.22 1.75 -11.67
CA ARG A 72 1.04 1.68 -12.89
C ARG A 72 0.65 2.68 -13.97
N ARG A 73 -0.59 3.17 -13.98
CA ARG A 73 -1.03 4.22 -14.93
C ARG A 73 -0.24 5.53 -14.78
N LEU A 74 0.23 5.83 -13.56
CA LEU A 74 0.99 7.05 -13.26
C LEU A 74 2.45 6.77 -12.88
N ALA A 75 2.75 5.56 -12.41
CA ALA A 75 4.03 5.21 -11.80
C ALA A 75 4.49 3.80 -12.22
N ALA A 76 4.35 3.44 -13.51
CA ALA A 76 4.75 2.12 -14.03
C ALA A 76 6.18 1.69 -13.65
N PRO A 77 7.21 2.56 -13.68
CA PRO A 77 8.57 2.16 -13.27
C PRO A 77 8.70 1.86 -11.78
N LEU A 78 7.79 2.39 -10.96
CA LEU A 78 7.81 2.25 -9.50
C LEU A 78 7.10 0.98 -9.05
N TYR A 79 5.94 0.66 -9.64
CA TYR A 79 5.12 -0.50 -9.26
C TYR A 79 5.38 -1.69 -10.18
N LEU A 80 6.10 -2.70 -9.68
CA LEU A 80 6.67 -3.76 -10.51
C LEU A 80 5.73 -4.96 -10.64
N GLU A 81 5.35 -5.56 -9.51
CA GLU A 81 4.56 -6.78 -9.49
C GLU A 81 3.92 -7.04 -8.12
N VAL A 82 2.98 -7.99 -8.08
CA VAL A 82 2.48 -8.60 -6.85
C VAL A 82 3.23 -9.92 -6.66
N VAL A 83 3.92 -10.08 -5.54
CA VAL A 83 4.64 -11.30 -5.18
C VAL A 83 3.87 -12.08 -4.13
N ALA A 84 3.88 -13.41 -4.27
CA ALA A 84 3.32 -14.30 -3.27
C ALA A 84 4.33 -14.53 -2.15
N ILE A 85 3.86 -14.60 -0.91
CA ILE A 85 4.65 -15.04 0.24
C ILE A 85 4.13 -16.42 0.64
N THR A 86 4.99 -17.44 0.53
CA THR A 86 4.67 -18.83 0.86
C THR A 86 5.44 -19.31 2.08
N GLY A 87 5.18 -20.53 2.53
CA GLY A 87 5.85 -21.15 3.68
C GLY A 87 5.07 -20.98 4.98
N SER A 88 5.76 -20.66 6.07
CA SER A 88 5.17 -20.31 7.36
C SER A 88 5.50 -18.86 7.73
N GLN A 89 4.89 -18.34 8.80
CA GLN A 89 5.18 -16.98 9.24
C GLN A 89 6.61 -16.84 9.78
N GLU A 90 7.20 -17.92 10.28
CA GLU A 90 8.55 -17.98 10.83
C GLU A 90 9.61 -18.23 9.75
N ALA A 91 9.23 -18.89 8.65
CA ALA A 91 10.10 -19.21 7.53
C ALA A 91 9.42 -18.87 6.19
N PRO A 92 9.16 -17.57 5.93
CA PRO A 92 8.51 -17.14 4.69
C PRO A 92 9.48 -17.23 3.51
N GLN A 93 8.92 -17.43 2.32
CA GLN A 93 9.64 -17.40 1.05
C GLN A 93 8.90 -16.51 0.06
N LEU A 94 9.63 -15.67 -0.68
CA LEU A 94 9.06 -14.91 -1.79
C LEU A 94 8.96 -15.78 -3.02
N ASN A 95 7.76 -15.87 -3.60
CA ASN A 95 7.44 -16.71 -4.74
C ASN A 95 7.93 -18.16 -4.60
N GLY A 96 7.99 -18.65 -3.35
CA GLY A 96 8.42 -20.00 -3.03
C GLY A 96 7.36 -21.04 -3.39
N GLN A 97 7.68 -22.30 -3.14
CA GLN A 97 6.73 -23.40 -3.31
C GLN A 97 5.79 -23.51 -2.09
N GLY A 98 4.63 -24.15 -2.27
CA GLY A 98 3.70 -24.47 -1.19
C GLY A 98 2.57 -23.46 -0.98
N LYS A 99 1.98 -23.47 0.22
CA LYS A 99 0.80 -22.66 0.55
C LYS A 99 1.17 -21.18 0.62
N VAL A 100 0.41 -20.35 -0.11
CA VAL A 100 0.49 -18.89 0.02
C VAL A 100 -0.13 -18.46 1.34
N ILE A 101 0.63 -17.73 2.14
CA ILE A 101 0.22 -17.20 3.43
C ILE A 101 -0.05 -15.69 3.38
N GLU A 102 0.55 -14.97 2.43
CA GLU A 102 0.36 -13.53 2.24
C GLU A 102 0.77 -13.07 0.83
N TYR A 103 0.47 -11.81 0.48
CA TYR A 103 0.95 -11.15 -0.73
C TYR A 103 1.66 -9.82 -0.41
N ALA A 104 2.63 -9.45 -1.23
CA ALA A 104 3.24 -8.13 -1.19
C ALA A 104 3.24 -7.47 -2.58
N ILE A 105 3.21 -6.14 -2.62
CA ILE A 105 3.52 -5.39 -3.83
C ILE A 105 5.02 -5.10 -3.83
N LYS A 106 5.74 -5.59 -4.84
CA LYS A 106 7.15 -5.26 -5.07
C LYS A 106 7.21 -3.95 -5.85
N MET A 107 7.93 -2.98 -5.29
CA MET A 107 8.10 -1.64 -5.84
C MET A 107 9.58 -1.30 -5.91
N ARG A 108 9.98 -0.36 -6.76
CA ARG A 108 11.29 0.27 -6.61
C ARG A 108 11.28 1.12 -5.35
N GLN A 109 12.33 1.02 -4.54
CA GLN A 109 12.53 1.97 -3.46
C GLN A 109 13.06 3.26 -4.09
N PHE A 110 12.36 4.37 -3.87
CA PHE A 110 12.82 5.68 -4.29
C PHE A 110 13.43 6.41 -3.10
N GLU A 111 14.37 7.32 -3.37
CA GLU A 111 15.06 8.06 -2.33
C GLU A 111 14.05 8.83 -1.47
N ARG A 112 14.06 8.59 -0.16
CA ARG A 112 13.15 9.26 0.78
C ARG A 112 13.20 10.78 0.61
N GLY A 113 14.38 11.37 0.39
CA GLY A 113 14.55 12.82 0.21
C GLY A 113 13.75 13.44 -0.94
N MET A 114 13.20 12.63 -1.86
CA MET A 114 12.42 13.09 -3.01
C MET A 114 10.91 13.17 -2.72
N THR A 115 10.44 12.89 -1.50
CA THR A 115 9.04 13.15 -1.14
C THR A 115 8.79 14.63 -0.91
N PHE A 116 7.61 15.14 -1.26
CA PHE A 116 7.27 16.55 -1.11
C PHE A 116 7.37 17.04 0.35
N ASP A 117 7.04 16.21 1.34
CA ASP A 117 7.16 16.58 2.75
C ASP A 117 8.62 16.79 3.18
N LEU A 118 9.57 16.05 2.59
CA LEU A 118 11.01 16.23 2.84
C LEU A 118 11.59 17.38 2.00
N LEU A 119 11.19 17.52 0.74
CA LEU A 119 11.56 18.65 -0.11
C LEU A 119 11.13 19.99 0.51
N ILE A 120 9.93 20.09 1.09
CA ILE A 120 9.48 21.29 1.79
C ILE A 120 10.39 21.61 2.98
N LYS A 121 10.70 20.61 3.81
CA LYS A 121 11.56 20.80 5.00
C LYS A 121 12.98 21.23 4.63
N GLN A 122 13.45 20.84 3.46
CA GLN A 122 14.78 21.17 2.94
C GLN A 122 14.78 22.45 2.08
N GLY A 123 13.64 23.12 1.90
CA GLY A 123 13.51 24.31 1.04
C GLY A 123 13.66 24.01 -0.46
N GLY A 124 13.57 22.74 -0.87
CA GLY A 124 13.73 22.28 -2.26
C GLY A 124 12.41 22.16 -3.05
N LEU A 125 11.25 22.36 -2.42
CA LEU A 125 9.97 22.37 -3.14
C LEU A 125 9.72 23.74 -3.77
N THR A 126 9.63 23.79 -5.10
CA THR A 126 9.38 25.01 -5.88
C THR A 126 7.93 25.07 -6.36
N THR A 127 7.50 26.24 -6.83
CA THR A 127 6.21 26.41 -7.53
C THR A 127 6.13 25.58 -8.80
N ASP A 128 7.25 25.44 -9.53
CA ASP A 128 7.31 24.64 -10.76
C ASP A 128 6.99 23.16 -10.49
N HIS A 129 7.43 22.60 -9.36
CA HIS A 129 7.05 21.25 -8.95
C HIS A 129 5.53 21.11 -8.70
N ILE A 130 4.91 22.16 -8.15
CA ILE A 130 3.46 22.18 -7.91
C ILE A 130 2.69 22.28 -9.22
N ASP A 131 3.13 23.16 -10.13
CA ASP A 131 2.51 23.34 -11.43
C ASP A 131 2.62 22.07 -12.29
N GLU A 132 3.77 21.39 -12.24
CA GLU A 132 3.97 20.10 -12.90
C GLU A 132 3.04 19.02 -12.32
N LEU A 133 2.95 18.90 -10.99
CA LEU A 133 2.05 17.95 -10.34
C LEU A 133 0.59 18.22 -10.72
N ALA A 134 0.14 19.48 -10.63
CA ALA A 134 -1.21 19.89 -10.95
C ALA A 134 -1.55 19.57 -12.40
N THR A 135 -0.65 19.88 -13.34
CA THR A 135 -0.81 19.57 -14.76
C THR A 135 -0.92 18.07 -14.99
N ARG A 136 -0.01 17.26 -14.41
CA ARG A 136 -0.04 15.80 -14.54
C ARG A 136 -1.34 15.20 -14.03
N VAL A 137 -1.82 15.63 -12.85
CA VAL A 137 -3.07 15.14 -12.26
C VAL A 137 -4.27 15.56 -13.10
N ALA A 138 -4.32 16.81 -13.57
CA ALA A 138 -5.40 17.31 -14.42
C ALA A 138 -5.47 16.55 -15.76
N THR A 139 -4.34 16.38 -16.44
CA THR A 139 -4.25 15.60 -17.69
C THR A 139 -4.66 14.15 -17.47
N PHE A 140 -4.21 13.54 -16.36
CA PHE A 140 -4.59 12.17 -16.03
C PHE A 140 -6.11 12.03 -15.83
N HIS A 141 -6.74 12.89 -15.02
CA HIS A 141 -8.18 12.85 -14.82
C HIS A 141 -8.97 13.09 -16.12
N GLN A 142 -8.52 13.99 -16.99
CA GLN A 142 -9.16 14.24 -18.30
C GLN A 142 -9.04 13.06 -19.26
N SER A 143 -8.00 12.21 -19.10
CA SER A 143 -7.81 11.02 -19.94
C SER A 143 -8.70 9.82 -19.56
N LEU A 144 -9.33 9.87 -18.39
CA LEU A 144 -10.17 8.78 -17.89
C LEU A 144 -11.62 8.97 -18.32
N GLU A 145 -12.33 7.85 -18.49
CA GLU A 145 -13.78 7.90 -18.64
C GLU A 145 -14.41 8.42 -17.33
N GLY A 146 -15.21 9.47 -17.45
CA GLY A 146 -15.95 10.02 -16.33
C GLY A 146 -16.94 9.01 -15.78
N ALA A 147 -17.19 9.06 -14.47
CA ALA A 147 -18.25 8.25 -13.88
C ALA A 147 -19.61 8.64 -14.50
N ALA A 148 -20.44 7.63 -14.79
CA ALA A 148 -21.77 7.89 -15.32
C ALA A 148 -22.61 8.73 -14.32
N HIS A 149 -23.51 9.56 -14.86
CA HIS A 149 -24.36 10.47 -14.08
C HIS A 149 -25.28 9.77 -13.07
N ASN A 150 -25.51 8.47 -13.24
CA ASN A 150 -26.33 7.64 -12.35
C ASN A 150 -25.50 6.91 -11.28
N THR A 151 -24.18 7.15 -11.21
CA THR A 151 -23.35 6.62 -10.13
C THR A 151 -23.57 7.41 -8.84
N LEU A 152 -23.42 6.76 -7.70
CA LEU A 152 -23.48 7.42 -6.39
C LEU A 152 -22.14 8.06 -5.98
N PHE A 153 -21.12 7.94 -6.83
CA PHE A 153 -19.78 8.46 -6.55
C PHE A 153 -19.81 9.97 -6.34
N GLY A 154 -19.14 10.43 -5.28
CA GLY A 154 -19.10 11.85 -4.92
C GLY A 154 -20.39 12.41 -4.31
N SER A 155 -21.46 11.62 -4.16
CA SER A 155 -22.66 12.07 -3.43
C SER A 155 -22.34 12.31 -1.94
N PRO A 156 -23.01 13.26 -1.26
CA PRO A 156 -22.79 13.51 0.16
C PRO A 156 -22.92 12.24 1.01
N ALA A 157 -23.91 11.40 0.71
CA ALA A 157 -24.12 10.13 1.40
C ALA A 157 -22.95 9.16 1.19
N ALA A 158 -22.44 9.02 -0.04
CA ALA A 158 -21.33 8.13 -0.35
C ALA A 158 -20.00 8.62 0.25
N ILE A 159 -19.81 9.92 0.42
CA ILE A 159 -18.63 10.50 1.09
C ILE A 159 -18.75 10.34 2.62
N HIS A 160 -19.94 10.55 3.15
CA HIS A 160 -20.20 10.54 4.60
C HIS A 160 -20.14 9.14 5.22
N GLN A 161 -20.63 8.11 4.49
CA GLN A 161 -20.76 6.76 5.03
C GLN A 161 -19.42 6.13 5.47
N PRO A 162 -18.32 6.21 4.70
CA PRO A 162 -17.00 5.74 5.14
C PRO A 162 -16.47 6.48 6.38
N MET A 163 -16.76 7.77 6.52
CA MET A 163 -16.35 8.55 7.69
C MET A 163 -17.05 8.03 8.96
N LEU A 164 -18.36 7.75 8.87
CA LEU A 164 -19.13 7.21 9.98
C LEU A 164 -18.77 5.76 10.34
N ALA A 165 -18.45 4.93 9.35
CA ALA A 165 -18.11 3.52 9.55
C ALA A 165 -16.97 3.32 10.55
N ASN A 166 -16.00 4.25 10.59
CA ASN A 166 -14.93 4.26 11.59
C ASN A 166 -15.47 4.28 13.03
N PHE A 167 -16.44 5.16 13.32
CA PHE A 167 -16.99 5.31 14.66
C PHE A 167 -17.78 4.09 15.10
N SER A 168 -18.60 3.53 14.20
CA SER A 168 -19.38 2.31 14.47
C SER A 168 -18.48 1.12 14.81
N GLN A 169 -17.31 0.99 14.16
CA GLN A 169 -16.36 -0.05 14.53
C GLN A 169 -15.66 0.23 15.85
N LEU A 170 -15.21 1.46 16.08
CA LEU A 170 -14.53 1.82 17.32
C LEU A 170 -15.40 1.49 18.53
N THR A 171 -16.72 1.76 18.46
CA THR A 171 -17.67 1.42 19.52
C THR A 171 -17.81 -0.08 19.79
N THR A 172 -17.50 -0.96 18.82
CA THR A 172 -17.53 -2.42 19.04
C THR A 172 -16.21 -2.98 19.58
N THR A 173 -15.13 -2.21 19.52
CA THR A 173 -13.78 -2.64 19.93
C THR A 173 -13.29 -1.97 21.21
N LEU A 174 -13.93 -0.88 21.63
CA LEU A 174 -13.66 -0.24 22.91
C LEU A 174 -14.44 -0.99 24.01
N PRO A 175 -13.82 -1.35 25.14
CA PRO A 175 -14.56 -1.90 26.27
C PRO A 175 -15.59 -0.88 26.76
N ASP A 176 -16.76 -1.37 27.17
CA ASP A 176 -17.72 -0.56 27.91
C ASP A 176 -17.03 -0.07 29.19
N ASN A 177 -16.86 1.25 29.32
CA ASN A 177 -16.42 1.88 30.57
C ASN A 177 -17.59 1.95 31.55
#